data_AF-A0A1J0LVA1-F1
#
_entry.id   AF-A0A1J0LVA1-F1
#
_cell.length_a   1.000
_cell.length_b   1.000
_cell.length_c   1.000
_cell.angle_alpha   90.00
_cell.angle_beta   90.00
_cell.angle_gamma   90.00
#
_symmetry.space_group_name_H-M   'P 1'
#
loop_
_entity.id
_entity.type
_entity.pdbx_description
1 polymer ?
#
loop_
_entity_poly.entity_id
_entity_poly.type
_entity_poly.pdbx_seq_one_letter_code
_entity_poly.pdbx_strand_id
1 'polypeptide(L)'
;MALESAARALEARLAPLERERRRTLRYALALLLATPLWAYFLAFLFQVLHLDSLGQLWVALIALPPAAAFALLSYLRTKLKGKLTRPLAKSLGFAYTPQWGLPWKEAEASGLLPPADRYESEDLLEGEIPPFAFRASDLALYEKVRTKSGTRYRRFFSGALYRLKLPFTFPQEVRIAPQGAGLTPKALTPGNLLLIPLVFLTVGLTGLTRAGDLQAHTLYAFLALAFLLTLPSLYALYRQAPKKRRVILESGAFERLFDVYGDQVEARKLLTPRVQEALVMFRRRLGKPFWAAFGGSEAWFLIRGRNRFEPSLLRPLNQKTLRGYVEAWTRDLMEAKRLLEAVGLDLEARKRGRFGGEDATLGPV
;
A
#
# COMPACT_ATOMS: atom_id res chain seq x y z
N MET A 1 12.54 -11.40 -25.39
CA MET A 1 11.60 -11.69 -26.50
C MET A 1 10.21 -11.05 -26.33
N ALA A 2 9.35 -11.47 -25.41
CA ALA A 2 7.97 -10.91 -25.30
C ALA A 2 7.92 -9.41 -24.95
N LEU A 3 8.81 -8.93 -24.07
CA LEU A 3 8.91 -7.50 -23.71
C LEU A 3 9.42 -6.64 -24.87
N GLU A 4 10.30 -7.20 -25.70
CA GLU A 4 10.87 -6.50 -26.86
C GLU A 4 9.89 -6.45 -28.02
N SER A 5 9.12 -7.51 -28.25
CA SER A 5 8.04 -7.50 -29.25
C SER A 5 6.91 -6.55 -28.83
N ALA A 6 6.54 -6.52 -27.56
CA ALA A 6 5.60 -5.55 -26.98
C ALA A 6 6.08 -4.10 -27.18
N ALA A 7 7.36 -3.83 -26.85
CA ALA A 7 7.95 -2.51 -27.05
C ALA A 7 7.96 -2.09 -28.53
N ARG A 8 8.36 -2.99 -29.43
CA ARG A 8 8.36 -2.75 -30.89
C ARG A 8 6.96 -2.48 -31.44
N ALA A 9 5.94 -3.21 -30.99
CA ALA A 9 4.55 -2.99 -31.41
C ALA A 9 4.02 -1.60 -30.99
N LEU A 10 4.53 -1.07 -29.87
CA LEU A 10 4.19 0.25 -29.35
C LEU A 10 5.00 1.38 -30.00
N GLU A 11 6.16 1.11 -30.61
CA GLU A 11 7.04 2.12 -31.21
C GLU A 11 6.35 2.94 -32.30
N ALA A 12 5.57 2.31 -33.18
CA ALA A 12 4.79 2.99 -34.21
C ALA A 12 3.78 4.00 -33.64
N ARG A 13 3.35 3.79 -32.38
CA ARG A 13 2.43 4.68 -31.66
C ARG A 13 3.15 5.79 -30.89
N LEU A 14 4.47 5.72 -30.71
CA LEU A 14 5.22 6.73 -29.93
C LEU A 14 5.28 8.09 -30.62
N ALA A 15 5.59 8.14 -31.92
CA ALA A 15 5.76 9.39 -32.66
C ALA A 15 4.52 10.32 -32.60
N PRO A 16 3.27 9.86 -32.83
CA PRO A 16 2.11 10.73 -32.67
C PRO A 16 1.88 11.16 -31.21
N LEU A 17 2.14 10.28 -30.23
CA LEU A 17 1.99 10.60 -28.80
C LEU A 17 3.02 11.62 -28.32
N GLU A 18 4.26 11.55 -28.81
CA GLU A 18 5.31 12.50 -28.48
C GLU A 18 5.02 13.89 -29.06
N ARG A 19 4.49 13.95 -30.30
CA ARG A 19 4.05 15.22 -30.91
C ARG A 19 2.92 15.85 -30.09
N GLU A 20 1.94 15.05 -29.67
CA GLU A 20 0.84 15.49 -28.81
C GLU A 20 1.36 15.98 -27.45
N ARG A 21 2.23 15.20 -26.78
CA ARG A 21 2.87 15.59 -25.50
C ARG A 21 3.59 16.93 -25.62
N ARG A 22 4.47 17.09 -26.62
CA ARG A 22 5.23 18.34 -26.84
C ARG A 22 4.32 19.52 -27.13
N ARG A 23 3.25 19.34 -27.89
CA ARG A 23 2.29 20.40 -28.20
C ARG A 23 1.58 20.85 -26.92
N THR A 24 1.04 19.92 -26.14
CA THR A 24 0.32 20.24 -24.89
C THR A 24 1.24 20.84 -23.85
N LEU A 25 2.48 20.35 -23.71
CA LEU A 25 3.47 20.95 -22.80
C LEU A 25 3.81 22.38 -23.19
N ARG A 26 3.97 22.67 -24.49
CA ARG A 26 4.22 24.03 -24.97
C ARG A 26 3.04 24.96 -24.71
N TYR A 27 1.80 24.50 -24.92
CA TYR A 27 0.62 25.30 -24.59
C TYR A 27 0.47 25.53 -23.09
N ALA A 28 0.68 24.50 -22.26
CA ALA A 28 0.64 24.65 -20.81
C ALA A 28 1.72 25.64 -20.33
N LEU A 29 2.94 25.55 -20.87
CA LEU A 29 4.01 26.51 -20.58
C LEU A 29 3.66 27.92 -21.05
N ALA A 30 3.11 28.08 -22.25
CA ALA A 30 2.69 29.38 -22.77
C ALA A 30 1.61 30.02 -21.89
N LEU A 31 0.62 29.25 -21.42
CA LEU A 31 -0.40 29.72 -20.48
C LEU A 31 0.22 30.19 -19.15
N LEU A 32 1.18 29.44 -18.61
CA LEU A 32 1.88 29.82 -17.38
C LEU A 32 2.73 31.08 -17.57
N LEU A 33 3.47 31.20 -18.69
CA LEU A 33 4.27 32.38 -18.99
C LEU A 33 3.43 33.62 -19.33
N ALA A 34 2.22 33.43 -19.87
CA ALA A 34 1.27 34.51 -20.13
C ALA A 34 0.54 34.99 -18.86
N THR A 35 0.63 34.25 -17.75
CA THR A 35 -0.10 34.56 -16.51
C THR A 35 0.22 35.96 -15.93
N PRO A 36 1.47 36.44 -15.91
CA PRO A 36 1.78 37.80 -15.44
C PRO A 36 1.18 38.89 -16.32
N LEU A 37 1.23 38.72 -17.66
CA LEU A 37 0.63 39.66 -18.61
C LEU A 37 -0.89 39.68 -18.49
N TRP A 38 -1.51 38.50 -18.32
CA TRP A 38 -2.93 38.37 -18.04
C TRP A 38 -3.33 39.05 -16.73
N ALA A 39 -2.54 38.87 -15.67
CA ALA A 39 -2.78 39.52 -14.38
C ALA A 39 -2.67 41.05 -14.47
N TYR A 40 -1.67 41.56 -15.20
CA TYR A 40 -1.53 42.99 -15.44
C TYR A 40 -2.71 43.55 -16.23
N PHE A 41 -3.11 42.88 -17.33
CA PHE A 41 -4.26 43.27 -18.13
C PHE A 41 -5.56 43.30 -17.30
N LEU A 42 -5.78 42.29 -16.46
CA LEU A 42 -6.93 42.26 -15.54
C LEU A 42 -6.88 43.40 -14.52
N ALA A 43 -5.72 43.67 -13.92
CA ALA A 43 -5.57 44.75 -12.96
C ALA A 43 -5.88 46.12 -13.60
N PHE A 44 -5.35 46.36 -14.80
CA PHE A 44 -5.64 47.57 -15.58
C PHE A 44 -7.13 47.68 -15.94
N LEU A 45 -7.75 46.58 -16.39
CA LEU A 45 -9.17 46.53 -16.73
C LEU A 45 -10.06 46.86 -15.52
N PHE A 46 -9.76 46.30 -14.35
CA PHE A 46 -10.50 46.56 -13.12
C PHE A 46 -10.41 48.03 -12.70
N GLN A 47 -9.23 48.63 -12.81
CA GLN A 47 -9.01 50.05 -12.51
C GLN A 47 -9.83 50.96 -13.45
N VAL A 48 -9.79 50.72 -14.76
CA VAL A 48 -10.51 51.52 -15.76
C VAL A 48 -12.03 51.43 -15.58
N LEU A 49 -12.54 50.25 -15.20
CA LEU A 49 -13.97 50.01 -14.99
C LEU A 49 -14.45 50.36 -13.57
N HIS A 50 -13.56 50.82 -12.69
CA HIS A 50 -13.85 51.18 -11.29
C HIS A 50 -14.50 50.01 -10.52
N LEU A 51 -14.06 48.79 -10.82
CA LEU A 51 -14.57 47.53 -10.24
C LEU A 51 -13.85 47.16 -8.93
N ASP A 52 -13.24 48.13 -8.25
CA ASP A 52 -12.42 47.93 -7.07
C ASP A 52 -13.21 47.31 -5.89
N SER A 53 -14.53 47.46 -5.91
CA SER A 53 -15.47 46.86 -4.95
C SER A 53 -15.64 45.34 -5.09
N LEU A 54 -15.20 44.74 -6.21
CA LEU A 54 -15.34 43.30 -6.49
C LEU A 54 -14.28 42.41 -5.79
N GLY A 55 -13.42 42.99 -4.95
CA GLY A 55 -12.69 42.28 -3.91
C GLY A 55 -11.88 41.06 -4.39
N GLN A 56 -12.25 39.85 -3.96
CA GLN A 56 -11.49 38.60 -4.23
C GLN A 56 -11.72 37.99 -5.63
N LEU A 57 -12.66 38.52 -6.43
CA LEU A 57 -13.01 37.94 -7.73
C LEU A 57 -11.89 38.00 -8.76
N TRP A 58 -11.05 39.06 -8.74
CA TRP A 58 -9.92 39.15 -9.66
C TRP A 58 -8.86 38.06 -9.41
N VAL A 59 -8.71 37.57 -8.17
CA VAL A 59 -7.79 36.46 -7.83
C VAL A 59 -8.23 35.17 -8.52
N ALA A 60 -9.53 34.88 -8.55
CA ALA A 60 -10.08 33.74 -9.29
C ALA A 60 -9.85 33.86 -10.80
N LEU A 61 -9.97 35.07 -11.36
CA LEU A 61 -9.73 35.34 -12.78
C LEU A 61 -8.25 35.20 -13.17
N ILE A 62 -7.32 35.61 -12.30
CA ILE A 62 -5.88 35.39 -12.48
C ILE A 62 -5.54 33.89 -12.45
N ALA A 63 -6.28 33.10 -11.67
CA ALA A 63 -6.06 31.66 -11.59
C ALA A 63 -6.51 30.88 -12.85
N LEU A 64 -7.20 31.51 -13.82
CA LEU A 64 -7.73 30.83 -15.01
C LEU A 64 -6.62 30.22 -15.90
N PRO A 65 -5.56 30.95 -16.33
CA PRO A 65 -4.49 30.35 -17.12
C PRO A 65 -3.76 29.18 -16.43
N PRO A 66 -3.32 29.27 -15.16
CA PRO A 66 -2.68 28.13 -14.49
C PRO A 66 -3.65 26.96 -14.25
N ALA A 67 -4.93 27.23 -13.97
CA ALA A 67 -5.95 26.18 -13.87
C ALA A 67 -6.15 25.45 -15.22
N ALA A 68 -6.22 26.18 -16.33
CA ALA A 68 -6.30 25.62 -17.68
C ALA A 68 -5.06 24.80 -18.03
N ALA A 69 -3.86 25.30 -17.70
CA ALA A 69 -2.61 24.57 -17.88
C ALA A 69 -2.62 23.25 -17.08
N PHE A 70 -3.05 23.29 -15.80
CA PHE A 70 -3.18 22.10 -14.97
C PHE A 70 -4.18 21.08 -15.55
N ALA A 71 -5.33 21.55 -16.03
CA ALA A 71 -6.35 20.71 -16.66
C ALA A 71 -5.82 20.02 -17.93
N LEU A 72 -5.10 20.76 -18.79
CA LEU A 72 -4.47 20.22 -20.00
C LEU A 72 -3.44 19.13 -19.68
N LEU A 73 -2.59 19.35 -18.67
CA LEU A 73 -1.59 18.37 -18.24
C LEU A 73 -2.24 17.12 -17.64
N SER A 74 -3.30 17.30 -16.86
CA SER A 74 -4.06 16.20 -16.27
C SER A 74 -4.74 15.35 -17.36
N TYR A 75 -5.38 16.00 -18.34
CA TYR A 75 -5.97 15.33 -19.49
C TYR A 75 -4.93 14.55 -20.31
N LEU A 76 -3.77 15.16 -20.58
CA LEU A 76 -2.67 14.50 -21.27
C LEU A 76 -2.20 13.24 -20.52
N ARG A 77 -2.05 13.32 -19.19
CA ARG A 77 -1.64 12.18 -18.36
C ARG A 77 -2.61 11.00 -18.50
N THR A 78 -3.91 11.26 -18.33
CA THR A 78 -4.95 10.23 -18.44
C THR A 78 -4.97 9.62 -19.84
N LYS A 79 -4.81 10.46 -20.87
CA LYS A 79 -4.77 10.01 -22.27
C LYS A 79 -3.54 9.16 -22.58
N LEU A 80 -2.36 9.55 -22.11
CA LEU A 80 -1.13 8.78 -22.26
C LEU A 80 -1.20 7.46 -21.50
N LYS A 81 -1.69 7.46 -20.26
CA LYS A 81 -1.97 6.24 -19.47
C LYS A 81 -2.86 5.28 -20.25
N GLY A 82 -3.99 5.75 -20.77
CA GLY A 82 -4.91 4.92 -21.56
C GLY A 82 -4.31 4.38 -22.86
N LYS A 83 -3.54 5.20 -23.60
CA LYS A 83 -2.96 4.82 -24.89
C LYS A 83 -1.68 3.97 -24.77
N LEU A 84 -0.98 3.99 -23.64
CA LEU A 84 0.23 3.19 -23.40
C LEU A 84 -0.07 1.92 -22.60
N THR A 85 -0.80 2.03 -21.49
CA THR A 85 -0.98 0.92 -20.55
C THR A 85 -1.89 -0.17 -21.10
N ARG A 86 -3.00 0.18 -21.77
CA ARG A 86 -3.91 -0.83 -22.35
C ARG A 86 -3.25 -1.68 -23.44
N PRO A 87 -2.57 -1.11 -24.46
CA PRO A 87 -1.92 -1.94 -25.47
C PRO A 87 -0.72 -2.71 -24.91
N LEU A 88 -0.01 -2.14 -23.94
CA LEU A 88 1.08 -2.84 -23.25
C LEU A 88 0.55 -4.08 -22.50
N ALA A 89 -0.51 -3.93 -21.71
CA ALA A 89 -1.16 -5.05 -21.03
C ALA A 89 -1.58 -6.13 -22.03
N LYS A 90 -2.27 -5.73 -23.11
CA LYS A 90 -2.69 -6.66 -24.16
C LYS A 90 -1.51 -7.39 -24.81
N SER A 91 -0.40 -6.70 -25.08
CA SER A 91 0.80 -7.31 -25.69
C SER A 91 1.52 -8.30 -24.77
N LEU A 92 1.34 -8.16 -23.46
CA LEU A 92 1.87 -9.07 -22.45
C LEU A 92 0.88 -10.18 -22.10
N GLY A 93 -0.29 -10.24 -22.75
CA GLY A 93 -1.32 -11.24 -22.49
C GLY A 93 -2.15 -10.95 -21.23
N PHE A 94 -2.12 -9.73 -20.71
CA PHE A 94 -2.83 -9.33 -19.50
C PHE A 94 -4.11 -8.55 -19.82
N ALA A 95 -5.15 -8.77 -19.04
CA ALA A 95 -6.35 -7.93 -19.00
C ALA A 95 -6.12 -6.74 -18.06
N TYR A 96 -6.43 -5.53 -18.52
CA TYR A 96 -6.23 -4.31 -17.73
C TYR A 96 -7.48 -3.44 -17.73
N THR A 97 -7.95 -3.13 -16.53
CA THR A 97 -9.17 -2.36 -16.27
C THR A 97 -8.82 -1.16 -15.37
N PRO A 98 -8.82 0.08 -15.89
CA PRO A 98 -8.34 1.24 -15.15
C PRO A 98 -9.31 1.72 -14.05
N GLN A 99 -10.63 1.56 -14.23
CA GLN A 99 -11.62 2.13 -13.32
C GLN A 99 -11.77 1.36 -12.00
N TRP A 100 -11.48 0.07 -12.03
CA TRP A 100 -11.69 -0.84 -10.92
C TRP A 100 -10.35 -1.36 -10.43
N GLY A 101 -10.25 -1.63 -9.14
CA GLY A 101 -9.13 -2.32 -8.51
C GLY A 101 -9.61 -3.55 -7.74
N LEU A 102 -8.76 -4.12 -6.89
CA LEU A 102 -9.18 -5.23 -6.04
C LEU A 102 -10.22 -4.73 -5.01
N PRO A 103 -11.37 -5.42 -4.86
CA PRO A 103 -12.35 -5.06 -3.84
C PRO A 103 -11.76 -5.13 -2.42
N TRP A 104 -12.25 -4.29 -1.50
CA TRP A 104 -11.77 -4.29 -0.11
C TRP A 104 -11.78 -5.69 0.52
N LYS A 105 -12.87 -6.45 0.39
CA LYS A 105 -12.98 -7.81 0.96
C LYS A 105 -11.86 -8.74 0.47
N GLU A 106 -11.48 -8.62 -0.80
CA GLU A 106 -10.40 -9.41 -1.38
C GLU A 106 -9.04 -8.92 -0.91
N ALA A 107 -8.84 -7.60 -0.87
CA ALA A 107 -7.58 -7.01 -0.43
C ALA A 107 -7.32 -7.22 1.08
N GLU A 108 -8.37 -7.20 1.91
CA GLU A 108 -8.34 -7.49 3.35
C GLU A 108 -7.99 -8.96 3.63
N ALA A 109 -8.41 -9.89 2.77
CA ALA A 109 -8.07 -11.31 2.87
C ALA A 109 -6.56 -11.57 2.82
N SER A 110 -5.77 -10.67 2.21
CA SER A 110 -4.30 -10.73 2.26
C SER A 110 -3.75 -10.64 3.68
N GLY A 111 -4.47 -9.98 4.60
CA GLY A 111 -4.01 -9.69 5.95
C GLY A 111 -2.74 -8.83 6.01
N LEU A 112 -2.33 -8.22 4.90
CA LEU A 112 -1.15 -7.36 4.77
C LEU A 112 -1.47 -5.87 4.91
N LEU A 113 -2.76 -5.51 4.85
CA LEU A 113 -3.19 -4.12 4.91
C LEU A 113 -3.23 -3.63 6.36
N PRO A 114 -2.57 -2.50 6.67
CA PRO A 114 -2.78 -1.84 7.95
C PRO A 114 -4.23 -1.32 8.07
N PRO A 115 -4.76 -1.18 9.29
CA PRO A 115 -6.10 -0.66 9.50
C PRO A 115 -6.24 0.75 8.89
N ALA A 116 -7.32 0.97 8.17
CA ALA A 116 -7.57 2.21 7.44
C ALA A 116 -9.03 2.63 7.56
N ASP A 117 -9.27 3.94 7.63
CA ASP A 117 -10.63 4.49 7.66
C ASP A 117 -11.26 4.55 6.25
N ARG A 118 -10.42 4.62 5.21
CA ARG A 118 -10.85 4.61 3.82
C ARG A 118 -9.85 3.89 2.93
N TYR A 119 -10.39 3.11 2.01
CA TYR A 119 -9.69 2.32 1.00
C TYR A 119 -10.03 2.84 -0.40
N GLU A 120 -9.03 3.00 -1.24
CA GLU A 120 -9.17 3.25 -2.67
C GLU A 120 -8.31 2.26 -3.43
N SER A 121 -8.83 1.73 -4.55
CA SER A 121 -8.07 0.86 -5.43
C SER A 121 -8.46 1.08 -6.89
N GLU A 122 -7.46 1.08 -7.75
CA GLU A 122 -7.55 1.36 -9.17
C GLU A 122 -6.59 0.45 -9.95
N ASP A 123 -6.67 0.51 -11.28
CA ASP A 123 -5.72 -0.18 -12.17
C ASP A 123 -5.64 -1.70 -11.96
N LEU A 124 -6.80 -2.37 -12.02
CA LEU A 124 -6.86 -3.83 -11.98
C LEU A 124 -6.13 -4.43 -13.20
N LEU A 125 -5.19 -5.31 -12.91
CA LEU A 125 -4.42 -6.09 -13.87
C LEU A 125 -4.59 -7.58 -13.57
N GLU A 126 -4.94 -8.35 -14.58
CA GLU A 126 -5.18 -9.78 -14.47
C GLU A 126 -4.46 -10.52 -15.59
N GLY A 127 -3.94 -11.69 -15.30
CA GLY A 127 -3.25 -12.49 -16.30
C GLY A 127 -2.57 -13.70 -15.71
N GLU A 128 -1.68 -14.28 -16.49
CA GLU A 128 -0.89 -15.42 -16.09
C GLU A 128 0.58 -15.15 -16.33
N ILE A 129 1.40 -15.46 -15.33
CA ILE A 129 2.84 -15.56 -15.46
C ILE A 129 3.16 -17.02 -15.19
N PRO A 130 3.19 -17.87 -16.24
CA PRO A 130 3.20 -19.30 -16.06
C PRO A 130 4.27 -19.75 -15.06
N PRO A 131 3.90 -20.60 -14.08
CA PRO A 131 2.58 -21.27 -13.91
C PRO A 131 1.54 -20.52 -13.04
N PHE A 132 1.78 -19.25 -12.68
CA PHE A 132 0.99 -18.53 -11.69
C PHE A 132 -0.03 -17.59 -12.34
N ALA A 133 -1.32 -17.87 -12.12
CA ALA A 133 -2.37 -16.88 -12.38
C ALA A 133 -2.27 -15.75 -11.35
N PHE A 134 -2.40 -14.51 -11.78
CA PHE A 134 -2.28 -13.34 -10.90
C PHE A 134 -3.37 -12.30 -11.12
N ARG A 135 -3.67 -11.57 -10.05
CA ARG A 135 -4.44 -10.34 -10.05
C ARG A 135 -3.67 -9.28 -9.30
N ALA A 136 -3.69 -8.04 -9.77
CA ALA A 136 -2.97 -6.94 -9.14
C ALA A 136 -3.76 -5.65 -9.24
N SER A 137 -3.59 -4.76 -8.27
CA SER A 137 -4.15 -3.41 -8.36
C SER A 137 -3.30 -2.43 -7.56
N ASP A 138 -3.31 -1.17 -7.98
CA ASP A 138 -2.81 -0.07 -7.15
C ASP A 138 -3.86 0.23 -6.06
N LEU A 139 -3.40 0.55 -4.86
CA LEU A 139 -4.24 0.88 -3.73
C LEU A 139 -3.67 2.04 -2.89
N ALA A 140 -4.57 2.74 -2.22
CA ALA A 140 -4.27 3.80 -1.28
C ALA A 140 -5.13 3.66 -0.02
N LEU A 141 -4.48 3.83 1.14
CA LEU A 141 -5.13 3.79 2.44
C LEU A 141 -5.06 5.16 3.10
N TYR A 142 -6.17 5.53 3.73
CA TYR A 142 -6.34 6.83 4.38
C TYR A 142 -6.74 6.68 5.83
N GLU A 143 -6.27 7.60 6.66
CA GLU A 143 -6.70 7.76 8.04
C GLU A 143 -7.48 9.08 8.19
N LYS A 144 -8.46 9.07 9.08
CA LYS A 144 -9.31 10.20 9.42
C LYS A 144 -8.59 11.07 10.45
N VAL A 145 -8.20 12.27 10.04
CA VAL A 145 -7.57 13.26 10.92
C VAL A 145 -8.58 14.36 11.25
N ARG A 146 -8.88 14.54 12.53
CA ARG A 146 -9.67 15.68 13.01
C ARG A 146 -8.79 16.92 13.04
N THR A 147 -9.29 18.02 12.49
CA THR A 147 -8.66 19.34 12.46
C THR A 147 -9.59 20.37 13.09
N LYS A 148 -9.08 21.53 13.49
CA LYS A 148 -9.88 22.62 14.07
C LYS A 148 -11.02 23.08 13.17
N SER A 149 -10.90 22.89 11.85
CA SER A 149 -11.86 23.29 10.82
C SER A 149 -12.64 22.13 10.19
N GLY A 150 -12.59 20.91 10.76
CA GLY A 150 -13.34 19.75 10.26
C GLY A 150 -12.53 18.47 10.18
N THR A 151 -12.95 17.54 9.31
CA THR A 151 -12.31 16.24 9.12
C THR A 151 -11.56 16.20 7.79
N ARG A 152 -10.30 15.75 7.80
CA ARG A 152 -9.50 15.52 6.58
C ARG A 152 -9.03 14.06 6.51
N TYR A 153 -9.11 13.46 5.33
CA TYR A 153 -8.49 12.16 5.07
C TYR A 153 -7.03 12.36 4.66
N ARG A 154 -6.11 11.76 5.42
CA ARG A 154 -4.68 11.78 5.12
C ARG A 154 -4.26 10.43 4.57
N ARG A 155 -3.67 10.41 3.37
CA ARG A 155 -3.12 9.19 2.76
C ARG A 155 -1.85 8.79 3.51
N PHE A 156 -1.88 7.68 4.25
CA PHE A 156 -0.73 7.18 5.00
C PHE A 156 -0.01 6.04 4.27
N PHE A 157 -0.73 5.28 3.44
CA PHE A 157 -0.16 4.20 2.63
C PHE A 157 -0.58 4.32 1.17
N SER A 158 0.34 3.95 0.26
CA SER A 158 0.10 3.80 -1.16
C SER A 158 1.06 2.75 -1.69
N GLY A 159 0.54 1.85 -2.51
CA GLY A 159 1.30 0.73 -3.05
C GLY A 159 0.46 -0.06 -4.03
N ALA A 160 0.96 -1.23 -4.39
CA ALA A 160 0.22 -2.19 -5.17
C ALA A 160 0.13 -3.51 -4.43
N LEU A 161 -1.02 -4.16 -4.54
CA LEU A 161 -1.26 -5.49 -4.03
C LEU A 161 -1.29 -6.48 -5.19
N TYR A 162 -0.53 -7.55 -5.06
CA TYR A 162 -0.54 -8.70 -5.95
C TYR A 162 -1.13 -9.89 -5.22
N ARG A 163 -2.03 -10.59 -5.90
CA ARG A 163 -2.56 -11.91 -5.54
C ARG A 163 -2.10 -12.89 -6.59
N LEU A 164 -1.36 -13.92 -6.19
CA LEU A 164 -0.91 -14.99 -7.07
C LEU A 164 -1.47 -16.32 -6.59
N LYS A 165 -2.05 -17.09 -7.53
CA LYS A 165 -2.51 -18.44 -7.27
C LYS A 165 -1.33 -19.41 -7.40
N LEU A 166 -1.10 -20.19 -6.35
CA LEU A 166 -0.03 -21.17 -6.27
C LEU A 166 -0.51 -22.56 -6.68
N PRO A 167 0.36 -23.37 -7.29
CA PRO A 167 0.06 -24.76 -7.61
C PRO A 167 0.16 -25.71 -6.39
N PHE A 168 0.58 -25.19 -5.24
CA PHE A 168 0.70 -25.92 -3.97
C PHE A 168 0.01 -25.15 -2.84
N THR A 169 -0.27 -25.86 -1.75
CA THR A 169 -0.99 -25.33 -0.60
C THR A 169 -0.11 -25.26 0.65
N PHE A 170 -0.25 -24.18 1.42
CA PHE A 170 0.33 -24.00 2.74
C PHE A 170 -0.73 -24.24 3.82
N PRO A 171 -0.52 -25.20 4.74
CA PRO A 171 -1.48 -25.48 5.81
C PRO A 171 -1.70 -24.30 6.76
N GLN A 172 -0.64 -23.54 7.03
CA GLN A 172 -0.69 -22.39 7.92
C GLN A 172 -0.14 -21.14 7.26
N GLU A 173 -0.66 -19.99 7.69
CA GLU A 173 -0.34 -18.70 7.08
C GLU A 173 0.95 -18.12 7.65
N VAL A 174 1.93 -17.87 6.77
CA VAL A 174 3.19 -17.18 7.11
C VAL A 174 3.18 -15.79 6.50
N ARG A 175 3.42 -14.77 7.32
CA ARG A 175 3.49 -13.37 6.90
C ARG A 175 4.89 -12.82 7.10
N ILE A 176 5.30 -11.97 6.17
CA ILE A 176 6.60 -11.31 6.14
C ILE A 176 6.34 -9.81 6.00
N ALA A 177 6.89 -9.03 6.90
CA ALA A 177 6.81 -7.57 6.88
C ALA A 177 8.23 -6.98 6.80
N PRO A 178 8.42 -5.77 6.28
CA PRO A 178 9.67 -5.03 6.46
C PRO A 178 9.97 -4.88 7.95
N GLN A 179 11.26 -4.95 8.31
CA GLN A 179 11.69 -4.81 9.70
C GLN A 179 11.14 -3.53 10.33
N GLY A 180 10.51 -3.66 11.51
CA GLY A 180 9.91 -2.54 12.24
C GLY A 180 8.61 -1.99 11.65
N ALA A 181 8.14 -2.55 10.54
CA ALA A 181 6.85 -2.23 9.91
C ALA A 181 5.80 -3.31 10.18
N GLY A 182 5.94 -4.00 11.31
CA GLY A 182 5.00 -5.01 11.78
C GLY A 182 3.56 -4.53 11.70
N LEU A 183 2.66 -5.44 11.37
CA LEU A 183 1.21 -5.21 11.33
C LEU A 183 0.67 -5.11 12.76
N THR A 184 1.18 -4.15 13.53
CA THR A 184 0.58 -3.80 14.80
C THR A 184 -0.69 -3.03 14.48
N PRO A 185 -1.88 -3.50 14.88
CA PRO A 185 -2.98 -2.57 15.07
C PRO A 185 -2.44 -1.43 15.92
N LYS A 186 -2.86 -0.19 15.64
CA LYS A 186 -2.59 0.95 16.50
C LYS A 186 -3.16 0.61 17.87
N ALA A 187 -2.33 -0.01 18.72
CA ALA A 187 -2.73 -0.40 20.04
C ALA A 187 -3.24 0.89 20.69
N LEU A 188 -4.44 0.86 21.24
CA LEU A 188 -4.77 1.86 22.24
C LEU A 188 -3.66 1.75 23.29
N THR A 189 -2.82 2.79 23.37
CA THR A 189 -1.68 2.81 24.28
C THR A 189 -2.23 2.52 25.68
N PRO A 190 -1.63 1.60 26.45
CA PRO A 190 -2.10 1.27 27.81
C PRO A 190 -2.34 2.51 28.68
N GLY A 191 -1.54 3.57 28.47
CA GLY A 191 -1.69 4.85 29.13
C GLY A 191 -3.04 5.56 28.91
N ASN A 192 -3.64 5.48 27.71
CA ASN A 192 -4.91 6.16 27.43
C ASN A 192 -6.12 5.37 27.96
N LEU A 193 -6.01 4.05 28.11
CA LEU A 193 -7.06 3.19 28.67
C LEU A 193 -7.07 3.20 30.20
N LEU A 194 -5.91 3.37 30.85
CA LEU A 194 -5.80 3.54 32.30
C LEU A 194 -6.16 4.95 32.77
N LEU A 195 -6.11 5.95 31.87
CA LEU A 195 -6.49 7.34 32.17
C LEU A 195 -7.96 7.48 32.58
N ILE A 196 -8.87 6.74 31.94
CA ILE A 196 -10.31 6.80 32.23
C ILE A 196 -10.63 6.32 33.66
N PRO A 197 -10.19 5.12 34.11
CA PRO A 197 -10.42 4.69 35.48
C PRO A 197 -9.62 5.50 36.51
N LEU A 198 -8.42 5.99 36.16
CA LEU A 198 -7.63 6.84 37.06
C LEU A 198 -8.33 8.19 37.31
N VAL A 199 -8.88 8.82 36.27
CA VAL A 199 -9.67 10.06 36.38
C VAL A 199 -10.97 9.82 37.15
N PHE A 200 -11.65 8.70 36.91
CA PHE A 200 -12.87 8.34 37.65
C PHE A 200 -12.59 8.10 39.15
N LEU A 201 -11.50 7.40 39.48
CA LEU A 201 -11.04 7.20 40.87
C LEU A 201 -10.65 8.52 41.55
N THR A 202 -9.95 9.41 40.85
CA THR A 202 -9.55 10.72 41.41
C THR A 202 -10.74 11.65 41.63
N VAL A 203 -11.67 11.74 40.68
CA VAL A 203 -12.91 12.54 40.82
C VAL A 203 -13.80 11.96 41.92
N GLY A 204 -13.88 10.62 42.01
CA GLY A 204 -14.59 9.91 43.07
C GLY A 204 -14.05 10.20 44.48
N LEU A 205 -12.74 10.01 44.68
CA LEU A 205 -12.10 10.27 45.98
C LEU A 205 -12.18 11.75 46.37
N THR A 206 -12.06 12.68 45.43
CA THR A 206 -12.18 14.13 45.73
C THR A 206 -13.62 14.56 46.02
N GLY A 207 -14.63 13.93 45.41
CA GLY A 207 -16.04 14.14 45.75
C GLY A 207 -16.39 13.56 47.13
N LEU A 208 -15.90 12.35 47.42
CA LEU A 208 -16.12 11.64 48.69
C LEU A 208 -15.47 12.37 49.88
N THR A 209 -14.26 12.91 49.74
CA THR A 209 -13.56 13.65 50.81
C THR A 209 -14.17 15.02 51.14
N ARG A 210 -15.02 15.59 50.27
CA ARG A 210 -15.76 16.83 50.55
C ARG A 210 -17.08 16.60 51.27
N ALA A 211 -17.67 15.41 51.15
CA ALA A 211 -18.82 15.01 51.93
C ALA A 211 -18.30 14.51 53.29
N GLY A 212 -18.28 15.38 54.30
CA GLY A 212 -17.61 15.17 55.58
C GLY A 212 -18.10 14.00 56.46
N ASP A 213 -18.90 13.07 55.93
CA ASP A 213 -19.34 11.86 56.64
C ASP A 213 -19.36 10.65 55.68
N LEU A 214 -18.24 9.93 55.62
CA LEU A 214 -18.01 8.81 54.71
C LEU A 214 -18.32 7.47 55.40
N GLN A 215 -19.54 6.96 55.20
CA GLN A 215 -19.92 5.63 55.69
C GLN A 215 -19.26 4.53 54.84
N ALA A 216 -18.79 3.44 55.46
CA ALA A 216 -18.01 2.41 54.76
C ALA A 216 -18.73 1.81 53.53
N HIS A 217 -20.07 1.72 53.56
CA HIS A 217 -20.85 1.17 52.46
C HIS A 217 -20.88 2.07 51.20
N THR A 218 -20.78 3.41 51.33
CA THR A 218 -20.68 4.30 50.17
C THR A 218 -19.32 4.17 49.49
N LEU A 219 -18.26 3.96 50.28
CA LEU A 219 -16.93 3.64 49.77
C LEU A 219 -16.92 2.30 49.00
N TYR A 220 -17.52 1.24 49.58
CA TYR A 220 -17.59 -0.06 48.92
C TYR A 220 -18.44 -0.05 47.64
N ALA A 221 -19.57 0.65 47.63
CA ALA A 221 -20.41 0.80 46.43
C ALA A 221 -19.67 1.56 45.31
N PHE A 222 -18.89 2.59 45.66
CA PHE A 222 -18.09 3.34 44.70
C PHE A 222 -16.94 2.49 44.11
N LEU A 223 -16.23 1.73 44.95
CA LEU A 223 -15.17 0.82 44.52
C LEU A 223 -15.73 -0.30 43.62
N ALA A 224 -16.91 -0.84 43.95
CA ALA A 224 -17.59 -1.84 43.13
C ALA A 224 -18.01 -1.29 41.75
N LEU A 225 -18.51 -0.06 41.69
CA LEU A 225 -18.86 0.62 40.44
C LEU A 225 -17.62 0.91 39.58
N ALA A 226 -16.53 1.38 40.21
CA ALA A 226 -15.25 1.60 39.53
C ALA A 226 -14.71 0.29 38.95
N PHE A 227 -14.79 -0.81 39.69
CA PHE A 227 -14.39 -2.14 39.23
C PHE A 227 -15.25 -2.62 38.04
N LEU A 228 -16.57 -2.46 38.12
CA LEU A 228 -17.51 -2.78 37.03
C LEU A 228 -17.27 -1.97 35.75
N LEU A 229 -16.88 -0.70 35.87
CA LEU A 229 -16.56 0.16 34.72
C LEU A 229 -15.18 -0.16 34.10
N THR A 230 -14.25 -0.74 34.87
CA THR A 230 -12.92 -1.14 34.39
C THR A 230 -12.89 -2.49 33.68
N LEU A 231 -13.80 -3.40 34.02
CA LEU A 231 -13.86 -4.76 33.48
C LEU A 231 -14.06 -4.80 31.95
N PRO A 232 -14.97 -4.01 31.34
CA PRO A 232 -15.10 -3.93 29.88
C PRO A 232 -13.86 -3.35 29.20
N SER A 233 -13.15 -2.43 29.86
CA SER A 233 -11.92 -1.81 29.34
C SER A 233 -10.75 -2.80 29.37
N LEU A 234 -10.63 -3.58 30.44
CA LEU A 234 -9.68 -4.70 30.57
C LEU A 234 -10.01 -5.83 29.60
N TYR A 235 -11.28 -6.17 29.45
CA TYR A 235 -11.75 -7.16 28.47
C TYR A 235 -11.49 -6.70 27.03
N ALA A 236 -11.69 -5.41 26.72
CA ALA A 236 -11.34 -4.84 25.42
C ALA A 236 -9.83 -4.81 25.17
N LEU A 237 -9.01 -4.64 26.21
CA LEU A 237 -7.55 -4.78 26.14
C LEU A 237 -7.14 -6.24 25.89
N TYR A 238 -7.80 -7.18 26.58
CA TYR A 238 -7.58 -8.63 26.45
C TYR A 238 -8.03 -9.18 25.09
N ARG A 239 -9.11 -8.65 24.51
CA ARG A 239 -9.67 -9.07 23.22
C ARG A 239 -8.93 -8.49 22.01
N GLN A 240 -7.85 -7.70 22.20
CA GLN A 240 -7.02 -7.28 21.08
C GLN A 240 -6.38 -8.50 20.41
N ALA A 241 -6.51 -8.53 19.08
CA ALA A 241 -6.31 -9.65 18.16
C ALA A 241 -5.13 -10.58 18.48
N PRO A 242 -5.23 -11.88 18.14
CA PRO A 242 -4.18 -12.87 18.39
C PRO A 242 -2.84 -12.36 17.85
N LYS A 243 -1.88 -12.14 18.76
CA LYS A 243 -0.47 -11.92 18.40
C LYS A 243 -0.01 -13.15 17.62
N LYS A 244 0.03 -13.07 16.29
CA LYS A 244 0.86 -14.00 15.52
C LYS A 244 2.28 -13.86 16.06
N ARG A 245 2.84 -14.96 16.58
CA ARG A 245 4.14 -14.94 17.24
C ARG A 245 5.20 -14.58 16.19
N ARG A 246 6.09 -13.64 16.53
CA ARG A 246 7.25 -13.32 15.69
C ARG A 246 8.16 -14.53 15.69
N VAL A 247 8.56 -15.00 14.52
CA VAL A 247 9.48 -16.13 14.37
C VAL A 247 10.89 -15.57 14.22
N ILE A 248 11.81 -16.03 15.05
CA ILE A 248 13.23 -15.67 14.99
C ILE A 248 13.94 -16.66 14.06
N LEU A 249 14.66 -16.13 13.08
CA LEU A 249 15.48 -16.89 12.13
C LEU A 249 16.97 -16.61 12.33
N GLU A 250 17.82 -17.55 11.91
CA GLU A 250 19.28 -17.50 12.15
C GLU A 250 20.04 -16.58 11.17
N SER A 251 19.39 -16.13 10.08
CA SER A 251 20.03 -15.31 9.06
C SER A 251 20.05 -13.82 9.42
N GLY A 252 21.22 -13.32 9.80
CA GLY A 252 21.42 -11.90 10.12
C GLY A 252 21.13 -10.95 8.95
N ALA A 253 21.31 -11.36 7.69
CA ALA A 253 20.99 -10.52 6.53
C ALA A 253 19.49 -10.38 6.29
N PHE A 254 18.73 -11.44 6.61
CA PHE A 254 17.28 -11.47 6.48
C PHE A 254 16.59 -10.68 7.60
N GLU A 255 16.98 -10.91 8.87
CA GLU A 255 16.41 -10.23 10.05
C GLU A 255 16.61 -8.70 10.02
N ARG A 256 17.66 -8.21 9.33
CA ARG A 256 17.89 -6.76 9.11
C ARG A 256 16.90 -6.13 8.12
N LEU A 257 16.18 -6.92 7.34
CA LEU A 257 15.27 -6.42 6.31
C LEU A 257 13.82 -6.79 6.58
N PHE A 258 13.57 -7.89 7.29
CA PHE A 258 12.24 -8.44 7.45
C PHE A 258 11.98 -8.95 8.87
N ASP A 259 10.70 -8.86 9.26
CA ASP A 259 10.10 -9.53 10.41
C ASP A 259 9.10 -10.59 9.90
N VAL A 260 9.10 -11.76 10.54
CA VAL A 260 8.24 -12.89 10.15
C VAL A 260 7.24 -13.18 11.25
N TYR A 261 5.98 -13.42 10.86
CA TYR A 261 4.86 -13.70 11.74
C TYR A 261 4.16 -14.98 11.28
N GLY A 262 4.01 -15.96 12.16
CA GLY A 262 3.41 -17.24 11.84
C GLY A 262 3.77 -18.31 12.87
N ASP A 263 3.46 -19.55 12.56
CA ASP A 263 3.94 -20.69 13.35
C ASP A 263 5.43 -20.92 13.12
N GLN A 264 6.16 -21.27 14.17
CA GLN A 264 7.62 -21.41 14.13
C GLN A 264 8.07 -22.56 13.24
N VAL A 265 7.32 -23.66 13.22
CA VAL A 265 7.64 -24.83 12.40
C VAL A 265 7.35 -24.52 10.94
N GLU A 266 6.17 -23.98 10.64
CA GLU A 266 5.78 -23.71 9.26
C GLU A 266 6.58 -22.56 8.63
N ALA A 267 6.88 -21.50 9.39
CA ALA A 267 7.72 -20.41 8.91
C ALA A 267 9.14 -20.89 8.58
N ARG A 268 9.74 -21.77 9.38
CA ARG A 268 11.07 -22.36 9.09
C ARG A 268 11.02 -23.31 7.89
N LYS A 269 9.92 -24.05 7.72
CA LYS A 269 9.70 -24.86 6.51
C LYS A 269 9.65 -23.97 5.27
N LEU A 270 8.93 -22.85 5.29
CA LEU A 270 8.83 -21.97 4.13
C LEU A 270 10.14 -21.19 3.88
N LEU A 271 10.76 -20.67 4.94
CA LEU A 271 11.88 -19.75 4.87
C LEU A 271 13.21 -20.49 4.96
N THR A 272 13.49 -21.35 3.98
CA THR A 272 14.84 -21.93 3.85
C THR A 272 15.89 -20.88 3.57
N PRO A 273 17.19 -21.16 3.78
CA PRO A 273 18.26 -20.24 3.43
C PRO A 273 18.14 -19.71 1.99
N ARG A 274 17.76 -20.57 1.03
CA ARG A 274 17.51 -20.18 -0.37
C ARG A 274 16.35 -19.21 -0.52
N VAL A 275 15.22 -19.45 0.14
CA VAL A 275 14.04 -18.55 0.09
C VAL A 275 14.34 -17.22 0.78
N GLN A 276 15.07 -17.24 1.91
CA GLN A 276 15.51 -16.03 2.60
C GLN A 276 16.45 -15.19 1.70
N GLU A 277 17.42 -15.81 1.04
CA GLU A 277 18.29 -15.15 0.06
C GLU A 277 17.48 -14.55 -1.10
N ALA A 278 16.50 -15.30 -1.63
CA ALA A 278 15.61 -14.82 -2.68
C ALA A 278 14.80 -13.59 -2.22
N LEU A 279 14.28 -13.57 -1.00
CA LEU A 279 13.57 -12.43 -0.41
C LEU A 279 14.48 -11.21 -0.23
N VAL A 280 15.71 -11.41 0.26
CA VAL A 280 16.72 -10.35 0.40
C VAL A 280 17.07 -9.77 -0.98
N MET A 281 17.28 -10.62 -1.98
CA MET A 281 17.57 -10.18 -3.35
C MET A 281 16.38 -9.46 -3.98
N PHE A 282 15.16 -9.93 -3.74
CA PHE A 282 13.93 -9.26 -4.17
C PHE A 282 13.85 -7.84 -3.57
N ARG A 283 14.08 -7.69 -2.26
CA ARG A 283 14.08 -6.39 -1.57
C ARG A 283 15.11 -5.42 -2.14
N ARG A 284 16.32 -5.92 -2.42
CA ARG A 284 17.44 -5.14 -2.97
C ARG A 284 17.14 -4.67 -4.39
N ARG A 285 16.61 -5.55 -5.25
CA ARG A 285 16.26 -5.22 -6.65
C ARG A 285 15.07 -4.29 -6.78
N LEU A 286 14.06 -4.44 -5.91
CA LEU A 286 12.94 -3.50 -5.86
C LEU A 286 13.36 -2.12 -5.38
N GLY A 287 14.29 -2.05 -4.42
CA GLY A 287 14.65 -0.82 -3.71
C GLY A 287 13.54 -0.28 -2.79
N LYS A 288 12.38 -0.93 -2.72
CA LYS A 288 11.20 -0.50 -1.96
C LYS A 288 10.78 -1.56 -0.93
N PRO A 289 10.21 -1.15 0.22
CA PRO A 289 9.69 -2.10 1.19
C PRO A 289 8.47 -2.84 0.63
N PHE A 290 8.37 -4.12 0.94
CA PHE A 290 7.23 -4.95 0.60
C PHE A 290 6.86 -5.87 1.77
N TRP A 291 5.59 -6.26 1.81
CA TRP A 291 5.06 -7.29 2.67
C TRP A 291 4.67 -8.49 1.82
N ALA A 292 4.76 -9.69 2.38
CA ALA A 292 4.33 -10.92 1.73
C ALA A 292 3.48 -11.77 2.68
N ALA A 293 2.47 -12.45 2.17
CA ALA A 293 1.72 -13.45 2.91
C ALA A 293 1.57 -14.71 2.05
N PHE A 294 1.81 -15.86 2.67
CA PHE A 294 1.67 -17.18 2.07
C PHE A 294 0.67 -17.97 2.90
N GLY A 295 -0.38 -18.51 2.28
CA GLY A 295 -1.40 -19.26 3.00
C GLY A 295 -2.38 -19.91 2.03
N GLY A 296 -2.81 -21.15 2.33
CA GLY A 296 -3.63 -21.91 1.40
C GLY A 296 -2.93 -22.04 0.05
N SER A 297 -3.66 -21.87 -1.06
CA SER A 297 -3.12 -21.89 -2.43
C SER A 297 -2.78 -20.49 -2.96
N GLU A 298 -2.47 -19.53 -2.09
CA GLU A 298 -2.26 -18.14 -2.49
C GLU A 298 -0.99 -17.52 -1.90
N ALA A 299 -0.35 -16.68 -2.71
CA ALA A 299 0.69 -15.75 -2.28
C ALA A 299 0.23 -14.31 -2.54
N TRP A 300 0.43 -13.47 -1.55
CA TRP A 300 0.09 -12.05 -1.60
C TRP A 300 1.36 -11.22 -1.45
N PHE A 301 1.51 -10.17 -2.25
CA PHE A 301 2.60 -9.21 -2.12
C PHE A 301 2.06 -7.79 -2.10
N LEU A 302 2.35 -7.05 -1.04
CA LEU A 302 2.05 -5.63 -0.93
C LEU A 302 3.34 -4.85 -1.11
N ILE A 303 3.49 -4.09 -2.20
CA ILE A 303 4.71 -3.34 -2.49
C ILE A 303 4.42 -1.84 -2.34
N ARG A 304 5.16 -1.16 -1.47
CA ARG A 304 4.99 0.29 -1.29
C ARG A 304 5.47 1.06 -2.52
N GLY A 305 4.68 2.03 -2.97
CA GLY A 305 5.00 2.84 -4.15
C GLY A 305 3.81 3.67 -4.59
N ARG A 306 4.04 4.65 -5.46
CA ARG A 306 2.97 5.45 -6.08
C ARG A 306 3.02 5.31 -7.59
N ASN A 307 1.85 5.42 -8.22
CA ASN A 307 1.67 5.70 -9.64
C ASN A 307 2.47 4.74 -10.53
N ARG A 308 2.28 3.42 -10.35
CA ARG A 308 3.04 2.40 -11.11
C ARG A 308 2.72 2.46 -12.61
N PHE A 309 1.52 2.90 -12.93
CA PHE A 309 0.92 2.86 -14.25
C PHE A 309 0.85 4.23 -14.93
N GLU A 310 1.44 5.27 -14.34
CA GLU A 310 1.43 6.61 -14.91
C GLU A 310 2.71 6.91 -15.69
N PRO A 311 2.62 7.24 -16.99
CA PRO A 311 3.77 7.71 -17.74
C PRO A 311 4.20 9.11 -17.26
N SER A 312 5.50 9.34 -17.22
CA SER A 312 6.05 10.66 -16.90
C SER A 312 5.76 11.67 -18.01
N LEU A 313 5.15 12.80 -17.68
CA LEU A 313 4.86 13.86 -18.67
C LEU A 313 6.12 14.61 -19.14
N LEU A 314 7.10 14.78 -18.26
CA LEU A 314 8.29 15.60 -18.52
C LEU A 314 9.35 14.85 -19.34
N ARG A 315 9.35 13.51 -19.28
CA ARG A 315 10.29 12.69 -20.06
C ARG A 315 9.79 12.56 -21.51
N PRO A 316 10.68 12.61 -22.51
CA PRO A 316 10.29 12.34 -23.90
C PRO A 316 9.78 10.92 -24.03
N LEU A 317 8.78 10.70 -24.89
CA LEU A 317 8.28 9.37 -25.26
C LEU A 317 9.12 8.84 -26.43
N ASN A 318 10.19 8.14 -26.10
CA ASN A 318 11.05 7.44 -27.06
C ASN A 318 11.21 5.96 -26.66
N GLN A 319 11.93 5.20 -27.49
CA GLN A 319 12.14 3.76 -27.27
C GLN A 319 12.83 3.47 -25.91
N LYS A 320 13.77 4.32 -25.48
CA LYS A 320 14.46 4.15 -24.19
C LYS A 320 13.51 4.35 -23.01
N THR A 321 12.68 5.39 -23.05
CA THR A 321 11.69 5.65 -21.99
C THR A 321 10.57 4.62 -21.98
N LEU A 322 10.18 4.12 -23.15
CA LEU A 322 9.20 3.03 -23.25
C LEU A 322 9.77 1.75 -22.63
N ARG A 323 11.01 1.38 -22.97
CA ARG A 323 11.68 0.23 -22.34
C ARG A 323 11.73 0.37 -20.82
N GLY A 324 12.17 1.51 -20.30
CA GLY A 324 12.18 1.76 -18.86
C GLY A 324 10.78 1.72 -18.22
N TYR A 325 9.74 2.16 -18.94
CA TYR A 325 8.35 2.06 -18.50
C TYR A 325 7.89 0.60 -18.42
N VAL A 326 8.13 -0.19 -19.47
CA VAL A 326 7.80 -1.63 -19.54
C VAL A 326 8.55 -2.44 -18.48
N GLU A 327 9.83 -2.16 -18.29
CA GLU A 327 10.65 -2.76 -17.24
C GLU A 327 10.11 -2.42 -15.85
N ALA A 328 9.77 -1.16 -15.58
CA ALA A 328 9.17 -0.77 -14.30
C ALA A 328 7.81 -1.46 -14.06
N TRP A 329 7.03 -1.66 -15.11
CA TRP A 329 5.73 -2.31 -15.07
C TRP A 329 5.82 -3.81 -14.71
N THR A 330 6.82 -4.48 -15.26
CA THR A 330 6.97 -5.95 -15.16
C THR A 330 7.94 -6.39 -14.08
N ARG A 331 8.81 -5.49 -13.58
CA ARG A 331 9.81 -5.80 -12.56
C ARG A 331 9.21 -6.49 -11.34
N ASP A 332 8.17 -5.90 -10.77
CA ASP A 332 7.56 -6.38 -9.54
C ASP A 332 7.01 -7.80 -9.70
N LEU A 333 6.37 -8.06 -10.85
CA LEU A 333 5.82 -9.36 -11.23
C LEU A 333 6.93 -10.40 -11.50
N MET A 334 7.99 -10.02 -12.21
CA MET A 334 9.10 -10.92 -12.53
C MET A 334 9.91 -11.30 -11.31
N GLU A 335 10.13 -10.37 -10.37
CA GLU A 335 10.81 -10.67 -9.12
C GLU A 335 9.92 -11.49 -8.17
N ALA A 336 8.60 -11.24 -8.13
CA ALA A 336 7.66 -12.11 -7.42
C ALA A 336 7.68 -13.54 -8.00
N LYS A 337 7.69 -13.68 -9.33
CA LYS A 337 7.82 -14.98 -10.00
C LYS A 337 9.11 -15.70 -9.58
N ARG A 338 10.26 -15.02 -9.64
CA ARG A 338 11.57 -15.58 -9.24
C ARG A 338 11.56 -16.08 -7.80
N LEU A 339 10.93 -15.34 -6.90
CA LEU A 339 10.76 -15.76 -5.51
C LEU A 339 9.88 -17.01 -5.42
N LEU A 340 8.74 -17.04 -6.10
CA LEU A 340 7.83 -18.19 -6.08
C LEU A 340 8.43 -19.44 -6.73
N GLU A 341 9.25 -19.29 -7.77
CA GLU A 341 10.04 -20.39 -8.34
C GLU A 341 11.06 -20.92 -7.34
N ALA A 342 11.75 -20.05 -6.59
CA ALA A 342 12.66 -20.48 -5.54
C ALA A 342 11.94 -21.25 -4.43
N VAL A 343 10.74 -20.80 -4.03
CA VAL A 343 9.88 -21.50 -3.07
C VAL A 343 9.40 -22.85 -3.65
N GLY A 344 8.93 -22.88 -4.89
CA GLY A 344 8.44 -24.09 -5.56
C GLY A 344 9.53 -25.15 -5.74
N LEU A 345 10.71 -24.75 -6.20
CA LEU A 345 11.88 -25.63 -6.34
C LEU A 345 12.32 -26.22 -5.00
N ASP A 346 12.26 -25.44 -3.91
CA ASP A 346 12.56 -25.93 -2.57
C ASP A 346 11.53 -26.99 -2.11
N LEU A 347 10.24 -26.73 -2.33
CA LEU A 347 9.15 -27.66 -2.02
C LEU A 347 9.24 -28.95 -2.84
N GLU A 348 9.56 -28.88 -4.13
CA GLU A 348 9.76 -30.05 -4.98
C GLU A 348 11.02 -30.85 -4.59
N ALA A 349 12.13 -30.18 -4.26
CA ALA A 349 13.34 -30.84 -3.81
C ALA A 349 13.11 -31.65 -2.52
N ARG A 350 12.25 -31.14 -1.62
CA ARG A 350 11.84 -31.85 -0.40
C ARG A 350 10.96 -33.06 -0.68
N LYS A 351 9.96 -32.92 -1.57
CA LYS A 351 9.12 -34.05 -2.00
C LYS A 351 9.94 -35.18 -2.64
N ARG A 352 11.05 -34.85 -3.30
CA ARG A 352 11.97 -35.82 -3.92
C ARG A 352 13.01 -36.41 -2.94
N GLY A 353 12.90 -36.18 -1.63
CA GLY A 353 13.71 -36.88 -0.62
C GLY A 353 15.19 -36.48 -0.58
N ARG A 354 15.59 -35.31 -1.07
CA ARG A 354 17.00 -34.85 -1.02
C ARG A 354 17.47 -34.32 0.34
N PHE A 355 16.73 -34.59 1.41
CA PHE A 355 17.22 -34.60 2.78
C PHE A 355 16.93 -35.98 3.36
N GLY A 356 17.77 -36.94 3.00
CA GLY A 356 17.89 -38.20 3.72
C GLY A 356 18.95 -38.03 4.82
N GLY A 357 18.55 -38.34 6.05
CA GLY A 357 19.42 -38.43 7.21
C GLY A 357 18.62 -38.22 8.50
N GLU A 358 18.31 -39.33 9.17
CA GLU A 358 17.61 -39.46 10.47
C GLU A 358 16.08 -39.52 10.43
N ASP A 359 15.58 -40.69 10.03
CA ASP A 359 14.51 -41.41 10.72
C ASP A 359 14.50 -42.85 10.15
N ALA A 360 15.52 -43.61 10.53
CA ALA A 360 15.65 -45.03 10.19
C ALA A 360 16.12 -45.83 11.41
N THR A 361 15.32 -45.79 12.48
CA THR A 361 15.25 -46.80 13.56
C THR A 361 13.89 -46.57 14.22
N LEU A 362 12.90 -47.46 14.16
CA LEU A 362 12.89 -48.83 14.65
C LEU A 362 11.77 -49.60 13.92
N GLY A 363 12.14 -50.67 13.21
CA GLY A 363 11.21 -51.77 12.94
C GLY A 363 11.32 -52.78 14.09
N PRO A 364 10.21 -53.41 14.54
CA PRO A 364 10.27 -54.40 15.59
C PRO A 364 10.85 -55.71 15.03
N VAL A 365 11.85 -56.25 15.72
CA VAL A 365 12.22 -57.66 15.69
C VAL A 365 12.02 -58.20 17.09
#